data_AF-A0A3N1B2K4-F1
#
_entry.id   AF-A0A3N1B2K4-F1
#
_cell.length_a   1.000
_cell.length_b   1.000
_cell.length_c   1.000
_cell.angle_alpha   90.00
_cell.angle_beta   90.00
_cell.angle_gamma   90.00
#
_symmetry.space_group_name_H-M   'P 1'
#
loop_
_entity.id
_entity.type
_entity.pdbx_description
1 polymer ?
#
loop_
_entity_poly.entity_id
_entity_poly.type
_entity_poly.pdbx_seq_one_letter_code
_entity_poly.pdbx_strand_id
1 'polypeptide(L)'
;MDIRYDFAALNNAADNCGTAAKNMTQELDGLKTGIQPLVATWEGDAQTAYLTRQAEWESAANDLKDLLNRIEKALREAALRMQAREAANRSKFE
;
A
#
# COMPACT_ATOMS: atom_id res chain seq x y z
N MET A 1 1.95 30.02 -2.48
CA MET A 1 2.04 29.31 -1.18
C MET A 1 2.66 27.92 -1.36
N ASP A 2 3.48 27.72 -2.39
CA ASP A 2 3.22 26.55 -3.27
C ASP A 2 4.13 25.34 -3.04
N ILE A 3 5.44 25.43 -3.29
CA ILE A 3 6.21 24.20 -3.56
C ILE A 3 6.51 23.37 -2.31
N ARG A 4 6.81 24.02 -1.18
CA ARG A 4 7.05 23.30 0.09
C ARG A 4 5.79 22.60 0.58
N TYR A 5 4.63 23.20 0.33
CA TYR A 5 3.33 22.61 0.66
C TYR A 5 3.04 21.42 -0.24
N ASP A 6 3.23 21.55 -1.56
CA ASP A 6 3.02 20.47 -2.52
C ASP A 6 3.96 19.28 -2.28
N PHE A 7 5.24 19.53 -1.98
CA PHE A 7 6.20 18.49 -1.62
C PHE A 7 5.80 17.75 -0.34
N ALA A 8 5.42 18.49 0.72
CA ALA A 8 4.96 17.89 1.97
C ALA A 8 3.68 17.07 1.77
N ALA A 9 2.74 17.57 0.96
CA ALA A 9 1.50 16.87 0.64
C ALA A 9 1.75 15.56 -0.13
N LEU A 10 2.67 15.56 -1.11
CA LEU A 10 3.03 14.35 -1.87
C LEU A 10 3.71 13.29 -0.99
N ASN A 11 4.60 13.70 -0.09
CA ASN A 11 5.22 12.76 0.85
C ASN A 11 4.22 12.21 1.85
N ASN A 12 3.33 13.05 2.40
CA ASN A 12 2.26 12.59 3.28
C ASN A 12 1.34 11.59 2.57
N ALA A 13 0.99 11.83 1.30
CA ALA A 13 0.21 10.89 0.51
C ALA A 13 0.93 9.55 0.31
N ALA A 14 2.25 9.58 0.06
CA ALA A 14 3.08 8.38 -0.05
C ALA A 14 3.11 7.59 1.27
N ASP A 15 3.32 8.27 2.40
CA ASP A 15 3.34 7.64 3.73
C ASP A 15 1.97 7.06 4.11
N ASN A 16 0.88 7.72 3.70
CA ASN A 16 -0.48 7.20 3.86
C ASN A 16 -0.69 5.91 3.06
N CYS A 17 -0.18 5.81 1.83
CA CYS A 17 -0.24 4.57 1.04
C CYS A 17 0.50 3.42 1.75
N GLY A 18 1.71 3.67 2.25
CA GLY A 18 2.48 2.67 2.99
C GLY A 18 1.77 2.22 4.27
N THR A 19 1.16 3.16 5.00
CA THR A 19 0.37 2.87 6.21
C THR A 19 -0.87 2.04 5.89
N ALA A 20 -1.61 2.39 4.84
CA ALA A 20 -2.78 1.63 4.39
C ALA A 20 -2.42 0.19 4.00
N ALA A 21 -1.32 0.00 3.26
CA ALA A 21 -0.82 -1.33 2.87
C ALA A 21 -0.46 -2.19 4.09
N LYS A 22 0.19 -1.57 5.10
CA LYS A 22 0.56 -2.23 6.35
C LYS A 22 -0.68 -2.66 7.16
N ASN A 23 -1.63 -1.75 7.36
CA ASN A 23 -2.84 -2.02 8.13
C ASN A 23 -3.65 -3.16 7.50
N MET A 24 -3.83 -3.11 6.17
CA MET A 24 -4.52 -4.17 5.43
C MET A 24 -3.84 -5.54 5.63
N THR A 25 -2.52 -5.59 5.55
CA THR A 25 -1.76 -6.83 5.78
C THR A 25 -2.00 -7.38 7.19
N GLN A 26 -1.98 -6.49 8.20
CA GLN A 26 -2.23 -6.87 9.59
C GLN A 26 -3.65 -7.39 9.82
N GLU A 27 -4.65 -6.78 9.21
CA GLU A 27 -6.05 -7.22 9.29
C GLU A 27 -6.24 -8.62 8.67
N LEU A 28 -5.64 -8.87 7.50
CA LEU A 28 -5.67 -10.17 6.84
C LEU A 28 -4.95 -11.26 7.64
N ASP A 29 -3.77 -10.96 8.18
CA ASP A 29 -3.03 -11.88 9.04
C ASP A 29 -3.82 -12.21 10.32
N GLY A 30 -4.48 -11.20 10.89
CA GLY A 30 -5.38 -11.36 12.04
C GLY A 30 -6.58 -12.26 11.71
N LEU A 31 -7.22 -12.04 10.57
CA LEU A 31 -8.34 -12.84 10.10
C LEU A 31 -7.95 -14.30 9.85
N LYS A 32 -6.79 -14.53 9.22
CA LYS A 32 -6.22 -15.86 8.98
C LYS A 32 -5.92 -16.60 10.28
N THR A 33 -5.33 -15.89 11.25
CA THR A 33 -5.00 -16.46 12.56
C THR A 33 -6.28 -16.80 13.35
N GLY A 34 -7.29 -15.93 13.31
CA GLY A 34 -8.56 -16.15 14.01
C GLY A 34 -9.40 -17.29 13.42
N ILE A 35 -9.31 -17.52 12.10
CA ILE A 35 -10.06 -18.58 11.43
C ILE A 35 -9.37 -19.95 11.51
N GLN A 36 -8.04 -20.00 11.66
CA GLN A 36 -7.30 -21.28 11.72
C GLN A 36 -7.90 -22.35 12.66
N PRO A 37 -8.29 -22.03 13.91
CA PRO A 37 -8.90 -23.01 14.81
C PRO A 37 -10.25 -23.54 14.32
N LEU A 38 -11.04 -22.72 13.61
CA LEU A 38 -12.33 -23.11 13.05
C LEU A 38 -12.17 -24.02 11.83
N VAL A 39 -11.16 -23.75 11.00
CA VAL A 39 -10.84 -24.59 9.83
C VAL A 39 -10.50 -26.01 10.24
N ALA A 40 -9.84 -26.19 11.39
CA ALA A 40 -9.54 -27.52 11.93
C ALA A 40 -10.79 -28.32 12.32
N THR A 41 -11.94 -27.65 12.50
CA THR A 41 -13.24 -28.29 12.82
C THR A 41 -14.10 -28.57 11.58
N TRP A 42 -13.70 -28.08 10.41
CA TRP A 42 -14.47 -28.22 9.18
C TRP A 42 -14.18 -29.55 8.48
N GLU A 43 -15.24 -30.21 7.99
CA GLU A 43 -15.15 -31.41 7.17
C GLU A 43 -14.82 -31.06 5.70
N GLY A 44 -14.28 -32.03 4.94
CA GLY A 44 -13.45 -31.83 3.74
C GLY A 44 -13.92 -30.82 2.68
N ASP A 45 -15.22 -30.72 2.41
CA ASP A 45 -15.74 -29.76 1.41
C ASP A 45 -15.68 -28.31 1.90
N ALA A 46 -15.98 -28.07 3.18
CA ALA A 46 -15.91 -26.74 3.79
C ALA A 46 -14.47 -26.26 3.95
N GLN A 47 -13.56 -27.18 4.29
CA GLN A 47 -12.13 -26.91 4.33
C GLN A 47 -11.60 -26.52 2.94
N THR A 48 -11.99 -27.24 1.89
CA THR A 48 -11.57 -26.96 0.51
C THR A 48 -12.10 -25.60 0.05
N ALA A 49 -13.39 -25.33 0.27
CA ALA A 49 -14.00 -24.05 -0.08
C ALA A 49 -13.30 -22.87 0.61
N TYR A 50 -12.96 -23.03 1.90
CA TYR A 50 -12.18 -22.02 2.61
C TYR A 50 -10.80 -21.80 2.01
N LEU A 51 -10.03 -22.86 1.75
CA LEU A 51 -8.69 -22.73 1.18
C LEU A 51 -8.72 -22.01 -0.17
N THR A 52 -9.75 -22.24 -0.99
CA THR A 52 -9.96 -21.49 -2.23
C THR A 52 -10.19 -20.00 -1.96
N ARG A 53 -11.11 -19.66 -1.05
CA ARG A 53 -11.34 -18.25 -0.66
C ARG A 53 -10.10 -17.63 -0.04
N GLN A 54 -9.32 -18.43 0.70
CA GLN A 54 -8.08 -18.01 1.30
C GLN A 54 -6.99 -17.73 0.24
N ALA A 55 -6.97 -18.43 -0.87
CA ALA A 55 -6.06 -18.10 -1.96
C ALA A 55 -6.50 -16.81 -2.68
N GLU A 56 -7.81 -16.66 -2.93
CA GLU A 56 -8.39 -15.51 -3.63
C GLU A 56 -8.10 -14.18 -2.91
N TRP A 57 -8.39 -14.08 -1.61
CA TRP A 57 -8.18 -12.83 -0.87
C TRP A 57 -6.69 -12.51 -0.65
N GLU A 58 -5.78 -13.49 -0.65
CA GLU A 58 -4.34 -13.34 -0.43
C GLU A 58 -3.72 -12.81 -1.72
N SER A 59 -4.17 -13.32 -2.87
CA SER A 59 -3.84 -12.75 -4.18
C SER A 59 -4.30 -11.30 -4.28
N ALA A 60 -5.58 -11.02 -3.97
CA ALA A 60 -6.12 -9.66 -4.06
C ALA A 60 -5.38 -8.68 -3.12
N ALA A 61 -4.99 -9.14 -1.92
CA ALA A 61 -4.21 -8.36 -0.98
C ALA A 61 -2.80 -8.04 -1.50
N ASN A 62 -2.13 -9.02 -2.09
CA ASN A 62 -0.82 -8.83 -2.70
C ASN A 62 -0.90 -7.84 -3.87
N ASP A 63 -1.90 -7.97 -4.73
CA ASP A 63 -2.12 -7.04 -5.85
C ASP A 63 -2.35 -5.60 -5.36
N LEU A 64 -3.17 -5.43 -4.32
CA LEU A 64 -3.43 -4.12 -3.73
C LEU A 64 -2.18 -3.54 -3.04
N LYS A 65 -1.41 -4.37 -2.33
CA LYS A 65 -0.12 -3.96 -1.75
C LYS A 65 0.86 -3.49 -2.82
N ASP A 66 0.97 -4.23 -3.93
CA ASP A 66 1.84 -3.86 -5.04
C ASP A 66 1.39 -2.57 -5.71
N LEU A 67 0.07 -2.38 -5.88
CA LEU A 67 -0.49 -1.13 -6.38
C LEU A 67 -0.15 0.05 -5.47
N LEU A 68 -0.35 -0.09 -4.15
CA LEU A 68 -0.05 0.96 -3.18
C LEU A 68 1.44 1.31 -3.15
N ASN A 69 2.32 0.31 -3.22
CA ASN A 69 3.77 0.52 -3.32
C ASN A 69 4.16 1.27 -4.60
N ARG A 70 3.51 0.94 -5.72
CA ARG A 70 3.72 1.65 -7.00
C ARG A 70 3.26 3.11 -6.91
N ILE A 71 2.12 3.36 -6.28
CA ILE A 71 1.61 4.72 -6.02
C ILE A 71 2.58 5.49 -5.12
N GLU A 72 3.02 4.89 -4.01
CA GLU A 72 4.00 5.49 -3.10
C GLU A 72 5.26 5.92 -3.86
N LYS A 73 5.84 5.02 -4.64
CA LYS A 73 7.04 5.30 -5.44
C LYS A 73 6.80 6.43 -6.44
N ALA A 74 5.67 6.41 -7.15
CA ALA A 74 5.33 7.45 -8.12
C ALA A 74 5.18 8.83 -7.45
N LEU A 75 4.57 8.90 -6.27
CA LEU A 75 4.43 10.14 -5.50
C LEU A 75 5.80 10.68 -5.04
N ARG A 76 6.67 9.82 -4.51
CA ARG A 76 8.03 10.20 -4.12
C ARG A 76 8.86 10.68 -5.32
N GLU A 77 8.77 10.00 -6.46
CA GLU A 77 9.43 10.44 -7.70
C GLU A 77 8.91 11.80 -8.18
N ALA A 78 7.60 12.03 -8.13
CA ALA A 78 7.01 13.32 -8.50
C ALA A 78 7.53 14.45 -7.59
N ALA A 79 7.61 14.20 -6.28
CA ALA A 79 8.14 15.14 -5.29
C ALA A 79 9.61 15.51 -5.60
N LEU A 80 10.45 14.52 -5.91
CA LEU A 80 11.85 14.74 -6.30
C LEU A 80 11.99 15.55 -7.60
N ARG A 81 11.19 15.22 -8.62
CA ARG A 81 11.21 15.95 -9.91
C ARG A 81 10.80 17.41 -9.73
N MET A 82 9.80 17.68 -8.89
CA MET A 82 9.35 19.04 -8.59
C MET A 82 10.44 19.84 -7.89
N GLN A 83 11.10 19.26 -6.87
CA GLN A 83 12.21 19.89 -6.17
C GLN A 83 13.37 20.22 -7.12
N ALA A 84 13.74 19.29 -8.00
CA ALA A 84 14.82 19.49 -8.97
C ALA A 84 14.50 20.59 -10.01
N ARG A 85 13.27 20.59 -10.54
CA ARG A 85 12.80 21.62 -11.48
C ARG A 85 12.87 23.02 -10.89
N GLU A 86 12.48 23.16 -9.63
CA GLU A 86 12.51 24.45 -8.96
C GLU A 86 13.93 24.90 -8.61
N ALA A 87 14.81 23.99 -8.18
CA ALA A 87 16.23 24.30 -7.95
C ALA A 87 16.88 24.83 -9.23
N ALA A 88 16.59 24.20 -10.38
CA ALA A 88 17.09 24.61 -11.68
C ALA A 88 16.47 25.93 -12.18
N ASN A 89 15.23 26.25 -11.81
CA ASN A 89 14.64 27.55 -12.10
C ASN A 89 15.29 28.65 -11.25
N ARG A 90 15.44 28.42 -9.94
CA ARG A 90 16.07 29.37 -9.02
C ARG A 90 17.48 29.74 -9.44
N SER A 91 18.30 28.77 -9.84
CA SER A 91 19.67 29.01 -10.31
C SER A 91 19.76 29.79 -11.62
N LYS A 92 18.64 29.99 -12.34
CA LYS A 92 18.58 30.84 -13.55
C LYS A 92 18.17 32.27 -13.26
N PHE A 93 17.61 32.53 -12.07
CA PHE A 93 17.15 33.85 -11.63
C PHE A 93 18.07 34.47 -10.57
N GLU A 94 19.14 33.79 -10.18
CA GLU A 94 20.33 34.36 -9.51
C GLU A 94 21.45 34.59 -10.53
#